data_AF-A0A914CWS3-F1
#
_entry.id   AF-A0A914CWS3-F1
#
_cell.length_a   1.000
_cell.length_b   1.000
_cell.length_c   1.000
_cell.angle_alpha   90.00
_cell.angle_beta   90.00
_cell.angle_gamma   90.00
#
_symmetry.space_group_name_H-M   'P 1'
#
loop_
_entity.id
_entity.type
_entity.pdbx_description
1 polymer ?
#
loop_
_entity_poly.entity_id
_entity_poly.type
_entity_poly.pdbx_seq_one_letter_code
_entity_poly.pdbx_strand_id
1 'polypeptide(L)'
;HLDSALIRPGRIDFQAYLGHCNEDMIERMFKKFYNDVSDEMAKNFVEATKKLEKTISPAELQRHLIYYKLDPHEAVDNVHSM
;
A
#
# COMPACT_ATOMS: atom_id res chain seq x y z
N HIS A 1 18.65 -2.18 -17.90
CA HIS A 1 19.21 -0.82 -17.87
C HIS A 1 18.80 -0.13 -19.17
N LEU A 2 18.19 1.07 -19.10
CA LEU A 2 17.77 1.84 -20.28
C LEU A 2 18.94 2.68 -20.78
N ASP A 3 19.09 2.80 -22.09
CA ASP A 3 20.13 3.63 -22.71
C ASP A 3 19.96 5.11 -22.31
N SER A 4 21.05 5.75 -21.88
CA SER A 4 21.08 7.17 -21.49
C SER A 4 20.56 8.11 -22.59
N ALA A 5 20.68 7.73 -23.87
CA ALA A 5 20.14 8.47 -24.99
C ALA A 5 18.60 8.49 -25.04
N LEU A 6 17.93 7.53 -24.38
CA LEU A 6 16.46 7.48 -24.28
C LEU A 6 15.93 8.39 -23.16
N ILE A 7 16.70 8.63 -22.10
CA ILE A 7 16.26 9.36 -20.90
C ILE A 7 16.74 10.82 -20.82
N ARG A 8 17.44 11.32 -21.85
CA ARG A 8 17.96 12.69 -21.86
C ARG A 8 16.83 13.75 -22.01
N PRO A 9 17.04 14.98 -21.52
CA PRO A 9 16.11 16.10 -21.70
C PRO A 9 15.75 16.34 -23.17
N GLY A 10 14.49 16.69 -23.44
CA GLY A 10 13.93 16.80 -24.79
C GLY A 10 13.40 15.48 -25.38
N ARG A 11 13.58 14.35 -24.68
CA ARG A 11 12.88 13.07 -24.93
C ARG A 11 12.02 12.66 -23.74
N ILE A 12 12.61 12.68 -22.55
CA ILE A 12 11.92 12.47 -21.29
C ILE A 12 12.23 13.66 -20.38
N ASP A 13 11.20 14.42 -20.05
CA ASP A 13 11.33 15.64 -19.25
C ASP A 13 10.89 15.43 -17.79
N PHE A 14 10.25 14.29 -17.48
CA PHE A 14 9.87 13.90 -16.12
C PHE A 14 10.00 12.40 -15.93
N GLN A 15 10.59 12.01 -14.80
CA GLN A 15 10.70 10.63 -14.35
C GLN A 15 10.20 10.53 -12.92
N ALA A 16 9.30 9.58 -12.66
CA ALA A 16 8.83 9.27 -11.33
C ALA A 16 9.10 7.80 -11.01
N TYR A 17 9.63 7.55 -9.82
CA TYR A 17 9.71 6.22 -9.26
C TYR A 17 8.39 5.91 -8.53
N LEU A 18 7.71 4.85 -8.96
CA LEU A 18 6.53 4.31 -8.31
C LEU A 18 6.93 3.01 -7.61
N GLY A 19 7.16 3.11 -6.29
CA GLY A 19 7.64 2.00 -5.47
C GLY A 19 6.54 1.24 -4.73
N HIS A 20 6.97 0.51 -3.71
CA HIS A 20 6.10 -0.15 -2.74
C HIS A 20 5.30 0.85 -1.89
N CYS A 21 4.26 0.36 -1.23
CA CYS A 21 3.47 1.16 -0.31
C CYS A 21 4.32 1.66 0.85
N ASN A 22 4.21 2.97 1.13
CA ASN A 22 4.61 3.53 2.42
C ASN A 22 3.42 3.53 3.39
N GLU A 23 3.67 3.89 4.64
CA GLU A 23 2.67 3.91 5.71
C GLU A 23 1.44 4.75 5.36
N ASP A 24 1.64 5.96 4.82
CA ASP A 24 0.56 6.85 4.41
C ASP A 24 -0.31 6.23 3.31
N MET A 25 0.30 5.52 2.35
CA MET A 25 -0.43 4.82 1.30
C MET A 25 -1.27 3.69 1.88
N ILE A 26 -0.72 2.91 2.82
CA ILE A 26 -1.42 1.82 3.51
C ILE A 26 -2.62 2.36 4.28
N GLU A 27 -2.41 3.40 5.12
CA GLU A 27 -3.45 4.01 5.92
C GLU A 27 -4.58 4.58 5.06
N ARG A 28 -4.23 5.36 4.03
CA ARG A 28 -5.21 5.98 3.13
C ARG A 28 -6.01 4.95 2.35
N MET A 29 -5.36 3.88 1.91
CA MET A 29 -6.03 2.82 1.15
C MET A 29 -6.99 2.03 2.04
N PHE A 30 -6.59 1.74 3.29
CA PHE A 30 -7.45 1.12 4.29
C PHE A 30 -8.69 1.97 4.58
N LYS A 31 -8.51 3.26 4.91
CA LYS A 31 -9.62 4.21 5.16
C LYS A 31 -10.53 4.42 3.95
N LYS A 32 -9.99 4.30 2.73
CA LYS A 32 -10.79 4.41 1.50
C LYS A 32 -11.60 3.15 1.21
N PHE A 33 -11.11 1.99 1.67
CA PHE A 33 -11.77 0.71 1.42
C PHE A 33 -12.94 0.46 2.39
N TYR A 34 -12.82 0.96 3.63
CA TYR A 34 -13.83 0.81 4.69
C TYR A 34 -14.36 2.19 5.13
N ASN A 35 -15.67 2.42 5.00
CA ASN A 35 -16.25 3.76 5.20
C ASN A 35 -16.36 4.21 6.68
N ASP A 36 -16.26 3.29 7.64
CA ASP A 36 -16.54 3.56 9.07
C ASP A 36 -15.40 3.11 10.01
N VAL A 37 -14.15 3.21 9.56
CA VAL A 37 -12.98 2.87 10.38
C VAL A 37 -12.45 4.09 11.14
N SER A 38 -12.10 3.90 12.41
CA SER A 38 -11.47 4.94 13.21
C SER A 38 -10.01 5.16 12.78
N ASP A 39 -9.49 6.36 13.05
CA ASP A 39 -8.07 6.67 12.84
C ASP A 39 -7.15 5.73 13.63
N GLU A 40 -7.58 5.31 14.82
CA GLU A 40 -6.84 4.34 15.65
C GLU A 40 -6.77 2.97 14.99
N MET A 41 -7.87 2.49 14.40
CA MET A 41 -7.88 1.22 13.70
C MET A 41 -6.99 1.24 12.45
N ALA A 42 -7.03 2.33 11.68
CA ALA A 42 -6.16 2.49 10.53
C ALA A 42 -4.67 2.49 10.93
N LYS A 43 -4.33 3.14 12.04
CA LYS A 43 -2.97 3.08 12.62
C LYS A 43 -2.60 1.66 13.06
N ASN A 44 -3.52 0.94 13.71
CA ASN A 44 -3.30 -0.45 14.11
C ASN A 44 -3.02 -1.36 12.90
N PHE A 45 -3.73 -1.14 11.79
CA PHE A 45 -3.47 -1.84 10.54
C PHE A 45 -2.06 -1.55 10.00
N VAL A 46 -1.66 -0.27 9.94
CA VAL A 46 -0.30 0.12 9.53
C VAL A 46 0.76 -0.54 10.42
N GLU A 47 0.60 -0.47 11.75
CA GLU A 47 1.54 -1.10 12.68
C GLU A 47 1.58 -2.62 12.55
N ALA A 48 0.45 -3.27 12.27
CA ALA A 48 0.41 -4.70 11.96
C ALA A 48 1.19 -5.01 10.67
N THR A 49 1.05 -4.20 9.61
CA THR A 49 1.79 -4.41 8.35
C THR A 49 3.31 -4.23 8.51
N LYS A 50 3.76 -3.31 9.38
CA LYS A 50 5.20 -3.12 9.68
C LYS A 50 5.85 -4.36 10.27
N LYS A 51 5.13 -5.09 11.11
CA LYS A 51 5.62 -6.31 11.77
C LYS A 51 5.92 -7.45 10.80
N LEU A 52 5.48 -7.36 9.55
CA LEU A 52 5.81 -8.36 8.52
C LEU A 52 7.26 -8.24 8.00
N GLU A 53 7.95 -7.14 8.30
CA GLU A 53 9.34 -6.88 7.86
C GLU A 53 9.58 -7.09 6.36
N LYS A 54 8.55 -6.84 5.53
CA LYS A 54 8.61 -6.97 4.07
C LYS A 54 8.06 -5.73 3.36
N THR A 55 8.45 -5.57 2.10
CA THR A 55 7.82 -4.57 1.23
C THR A 55 6.47 -5.06 0.74
N ILE A 56 5.50 -4.16 0.63
CA ILE A 56 4.13 -4.47 0.21
C ILE A 56 3.86 -3.70 -1.07
N SER A 57 3.50 -4.39 -2.15
CA SER A 57 3.01 -3.74 -3.36
C SER A 57 1.57 -3.24 -3.19
N PRO A 58 1.16 -2.17 -3.90
CA PRO A 58 -0.24 -1.74 -3.89
C PRO A 58 -1.24 -2.84 -4.27
N ALA A 59 -0.84 -3.77 -5.15
CA ALA A 59 -1.69 -4.87 -5.59
C ALA A 59 -1.91 -5.94 -4.51
N GLU A 60 -0.87 -6.27 -3.73
CA GLU A 60 -0.98 -7.20 -2.59
C GLU A 60 -1.88 -6.61 -1.51
N LEU A 61 -1.66 -5.33 -1.16
CA LEU A 61 -2.52 -4.62 -0.23
C LEU A 61 -3.98 -4.63 -0.71
N GLN A 62 -4.21 -4.37 -1.99
CA GLN A 62 -5.56 -4.34 -2.54
C GLN A 62 -6.23 -5.71 -2.47
N ARG A 63 -5.50 -6.77 -2.81
CA ARG A 63 -6.00 -8.15 -2.71
C ARG A 63 -6.42 -8.48 -1.29
N HIS A 64 -5.59 -8.13 -0.31
CA HIS A 64 -5.86 -8.34 1.11
C HIS A 64 -7.17 -7.66 1.54
N LEU A 65 -7.33 -6.38 1.21
CA LEU A 65 -8.55 -5.63 1.55
C LEU A 65 -9.79 -6.18 0.83
N ILE A 66 -9.67 -6.64 -0.41
CA ILE A 66 -10.77 -7.30 -1.14
C ILE A 66 -11.20 -8.60 -0.45
N TYR A 67 -10.24 -9.38 0.06
CA TYR A 67 -10.53 -10.64 0.74
C TYR A 67 -11.33 -10.42 2.03
N TYR A 68 -10.98 -9.40 2.82
CA TYR A 68 -11.64 -9.02 4.07
C TYR A 68 -12.62 -7.85 3.92
N LYS A 69 -13.25 -7.73 2.74
CA LYS A 69 -14.02 -6.53 2.34
C LYS A 69 -15.12 -6.08 3.31
N LEU A 70 -15.72 -7.02 4.04
CA LEU A 70 -16.85 -6.74 4.92
C LEU A 70 -16.43 -6.39 6.34
N ASP A 71 -15.20 -6.73 6.74
CA ASP A 71 -14.76 -6.58 8.12
C ASP A 71 -13.31 -6.03 8.21
N PRO A 72 -13.15 -4.75 8.59
CA PRO A 72 -11.82 -4.17 8.77
C PRO A 72 -11.04 -4.80 9.93
N HIS A 73 -11.70 -5.40 10.93
CA HIS A 73 -11.02 -6.11 12.01
C HIS A 73 -10.36 -7.38 11.49
N GLU A 74 -11.05 -8.17 10.67
CA GLU A 74 -10.45 -9.36 10.05
C GLU A 74 -9.24 -8.98 9.18
N ALA A 75 -9.31 -7.84 8.48
CA ALA A 75 -8.18 -7.35 7.71
C ALA A 75 -6.96 -7.04 8.60
N VAL A 76 -7.14 -6.54 9.82
CA VAL A 76 -6.06 -6.27 10.79
C VAL A 76 -5.50 -7.56 11.37
N ASP A 77 -6.37 -8.48 11.78
CA ASP A 77 -5.96 -9.73 12.44
C ASP A 77 -5.22 -10.67 11.48
N ASN A 78 -5.58 -10.61 10.20
CA ASN A 78 -5.03 -11.51 9.18
C ASN A 78 -3.93 -10.88 8.33
N VAL A 79 -3.29 -9.79 8.77
CA VAL A 79 -2.18 -9.16 8.01
C VAL A 79 -1.05 -10.14 7.64
N HIS A 80 -0.86 -11.20 8.42
CA HIS A 80 0.12 -12.27 8.15
C HIS A 80 -0.17 -13.12 6.90
N SER A 81 -1.40 -13.07 6.36
CA SER A 81 -1.78 -13.82 5.14
C SER A 81 -1.44 -13.08 3.85
N MET A 82 -1.01 -11.82 3.96
CA MET A 82 -0.57 -10.97 2.85
C MET A 82 0.89 -11.22 2.55
#